data_AF-A0A7S2V2Z8-F1
#
_entry.id   AF-A0A7S2V2Z8-F1
#
_cell.length_a   1.000
_cell.length_b   1.000
_cell.length_c   1.000
_cell.angle_alpha   90.00
_cell.angle_beta   90.00
_cell.angle_gamma   90.00
#
_symmetry.space_group_name_H-M   'P 1'
#
loop_
_entity.id
_entity.type
_entity.pdbx_description
1 polymer ?
#
loop_
_entity_poly.entity_id
_entity_poly.type
_entity_poly.pdbx_seq_one_letter_code
_entity_poly.pdbx_strand_id
1 'polypeptide(L)'
;KIKVSLPSHDDEKAQPGSMPAQVPAGLPIGFFDTNQSQETPSPSESIQSPEIKATEVKGEDTVTTSAVDGLPENFFDDPVADAKAKGIDVEAKKKEDARKEWEEFQKFAKTVEKAEQEEDLMIEEAAGEREHEQSLEHMAQMTRLADLLHKSEKV
;
A
#
# COMPACT_ATOMS: atom_id res chain seq x y z
N LYS A 1 -36.07 -11.59 18.95
CA LYS A 1 -35.92 -10.25 18.34
C LYS A 1 -35.25 -9.36 19.37
N ILE A 2 -33.92 -9.26 19.34
CA ILE A 2 -33.16 -8.44 20.30
C ILE A 2 -32.72 -7.19 19.53
N LYS A 3 -33.17 -6.04 20.02
CA LYS A 3 -32.95 -4.71 19.45
C LYS A 3 -31.69 -4.18 20.14
N VAL A 4 -30.55 -4.20 19.44
CA VAL A 4 -29.30 -3.63 19.95
C VAL A 4 -29.27 -2.15 19.59
N SER A 5 -29.22 -1.32 20.62
CA SER A 5 -29.12 0.13 20.54
C SER A 5 -27.68 0.51 20.16
N LEU A 6 -27.50 1.29 19.09
CA LEU A 6 -26.20 1.90 18.79
C LEU A 6 -25.89 3.02 19.81
N PRO A 7 -24.66 3.13 20.30
CA PRO A 7 -24.19 4.36 20.94
C PRO A 7 -23.84 5.41 19.87
N SER A 8 -24.35 6.63 20.05
CA SER A 8 -23.97 7.81 19.28
C SER A 8 -22.49 8.11 19.52
N HIS A 9 -21.73 8.31 18.43
CA HIS A 9 -20.40 8.91 18.48
C HIS A 9 -20.56 10.43 18.45
N ASP A 10 -20.42 11.05 19.62
CA ASP A 10 -20.12 12.47 19.75
C ASP A 10 -18.68 12.73 19.29
N ASP A 11 -18.51 13.87 18.62
CA ASP A 11 -17.27 14.47 18.11
C ASP A 11 -16.05 14.34 19.04
N GLU A 12 -15.05 13.55 18.64
CA GLU A 12 -13.67 13.79 19.06
C GLU A 12 -12.80 14.18 17.86
N LYS A 13 -12.46 15.46 17.89
CA LYS A 13 -11.70 16.25 16.93
C LYS A 13 -10.28 15.71 16.76
N ALA A 14 -10.05 14.92 15.71
CA ALA A 14 -8.71 14.50 15.31
C ALA A 14 -7.82 15.71 14.93
N GLN A 15 -6.70 15.87 15.64
CA GLN A 15 -5.56 16.67 15.17
C GLN A 15 -4.94 15.99 13.93
N PRO A 16 -4.68 16.72 12.82
CA PRO A 16 -3.92 16.17 11.72
C PRO A 16 -2.43 16.12 12.09
N GLY A 17 -1.92 14.90 12.30
CA GLY A 17 -0.49 14.63 12.34
C GLY A 17 0.18 15.06 11.03
N SER A 18 1.29 15.78 11.17
CA SER A 18 2.11 16.34 10.09
C SER A 18 2.54 15.27 9.09
N MET A 19 1.97 15.29 7.88
CA MET A 19 2.60 14.66 6.72
C MET A 19 3.89 15.42 6.37
N PRO A 20 4.96 14.76 5.88
CA PRO A 20 6.06 15.48 5.24
C PRO A 20 5.50 16.26 4.05
N ALA A 21 5.87 17.54 4.00
CA ALA A 21 5.37 18.51 3.04
C ALA A 21 5.44 17.95 1.60
N GLN A 22 4.28 17.90 0.96
CA GLN A 22 4.13 17.75 -0.47
C GLN A 22 5.03 18.79 -1.16
N VAL A 23 6.10 18.33 -1.82
CA VAL A 23 6.85 19.16 -2.75
C VAL A 23 5.83 19.74 -3.74
N PRO A 24 5.75 21.07 -3.93
CA PRO A 24 4.81 21.62 -4.88
C PRO A 24 5.12 21.01 -6.24
N ALA A 25 4.10 20.42 -6.86
CA ALA A 25 4.15 19.85 -8.21
C ALA A 25 4.23 20.98 -9.25
N GLY A 26 5.27 21.82 -9.15
CA GLY A 26 5.50 22.99 -9.97
C GLY A 26 7.00 23.28 -10.04
N LEU A 27 7.46 23.65 -11.23
CA LEU A 27 8.86 24.00 -11.47
C LEU A 27 9.33 25.09 -10.49
N PRO A 28 10.62 25.09 -10.09
CA PRO A 28 11.15 26.11 -9.20
C PRO A 28 10.97 27.51 -9.79
N ILE A 29 10.53 28.46 -8.95
CA ILE A 29 10.49 29.89 -9.30
C ILE A 29 11.88 30.28 -9.85
N GLY A 30 11.92 30.94 -11.02
CA GLY A 30 13.18 31.30 -11.68
C GLY A 30 13.75 30.28 -12.68
N PHE A 31 13.11 29.12 -12.89
CA PHE A 31 13.56 28.15 -13.91
C PHE A 31 13.51 28.71 -15.35
N PHE A 32 12.55 29.59 -15.64
CA PHE A 32 12.37 30.22 -16.96
C PHE A 32 12.79 31.71 -17.02
N ASP A 33 13.28 32.29 -15.91
CA ASP A 33 13.58 33.73 -15.84
C ASP A 33 15.00 34.08 -16.34
N THR A 34 15.73 33.11 -16.91
CA THR A 34 16.98 33.44 -17.62
C THR A 34 16.62 34.02 -18.98
N ASN A 35 16.45 35.33 -18.99
CA ASN A 35 16.30 36.15 -20.18
C ASN A 35 17.62 36.14 -20.98
N GLN A 36 17.88 35.05 -21.68
CA GLN A 36 18.87 34.98 -22.74
C GLN A 36 18.10 34.97 -24.05
N SER A 37 17.94 36.18 -24.61
CA SER A 37 17.67 36.41 -26.01
C SER A 37 18.70 35.66 -26.86
N GLN A 38 18.43 34.41 -27.23
CA GLN A 38 19.03 33.72 -28.36
C GLN A 38 18.10 32.60 -28.79
N GLU A 39 17.53 32.79 -29.98
CA GLU A 39 16.98 31.80 -30.91
C GLU A 39 16.16 30.64 -30.31
N THR A 40 14.86 30.71 -30.55
CA THR A 40 13.92 29.61 -30.42
C THR A 40 14.33 28.44 -31.32
N PRO A 41 14.53 27.22 -30.78
CA PRO A 41 13.94 26.05 -31.38
C PRO A 41 12.65 25.78 -30.62
N SER A 42 11.52 26.03 -31.28
CA SER A 42 10.22 25.52 -30.85
C SER A 42 10.32 24.04 -30.51
N PRO A 43 9.83 23.54 -29.37
CA PRO A 43 9.45 22.14 -29.24
C PRO A 43 8.11 21.93 -29.96
N SER A 44 8.09 22.20 -31.27
CA SER A 44 7.20 21.50 -32.20
C SER A 44 7.99 20.33 -32.76
N GLU A 45 8.28 19.36 -31.90
CA GLU A 45 8.43 17.98 -32.36
C GLU A 45 6.99 17.41 -32.34
N SER A 46 6.10 17.78 -33.26
CA SER A 46 6.02 17.11 -34.56
C SER A 46 7.09 16.02 -34.64
N ILE A 47 6.74 14.82 -34.19
CA ILE A 47 7.42 13.61 -34.64
C ILE A 47 7.33 13.68 -36.16
N GLN A 48 8.34 14.25 -36.79
CA GLN A 48 8.63 13.97 -38.18
C GLN A 48 8.81 12.47 -38.18
N SER A 49 7.86 11.78 -38.83
CA SER A 49 8.08 10.46 -39.37
C SER A 49 9.56 10.39 -39.79
N PRO A 50 10.35 9.41 -39.32
CA PRO A 50 11.65 9.21 -39.92
C PRO A 50 11.39 9.08 -41.42
N GLU A 51 11.88 10.06 -42.18
CA GLU A 51 11.99 9.98 -43.62
C GLU A 51 13.01 8.87 -43.89
N ILE A 52 12.52 7.63 -43.81
CA ILE A 52 13.18 6.46 -44.33
C ILE A 52 13.25 6.70 -45.83
N LYS A 53 14.44 7.13 -46.28
CA LYS A 53 14.81 7.06 -47.69
C LYS A 53 14.46 5.66 -48.17
N ALA A 54 13.44 5.61 -49.03
CA ALA A 54 13.02 4.42 -49.73
C ALA A 54 14.26 3.82 -50.42
N THR A 55 14.78 2.75 -49.85
CA THR A 55 15.63 1.83 -50.59
C THR A 55 14.65 0.87 -51.24
N GLU A 56 14.45 1.08 -52.53
CA GLU A 56 13.66 0.28 -53.44
C GLU A 56 13.87 -1.22 -53.18
N VAL A 57 12.86 -1.89 -52.59
CA VAL A 57 12.68 -3.33 -52.73
C VAL A 57 11.33 -3.53 -53.40
N LYS A 58 11.44 -3.93 -54.67
CA LYS A 58 10.38 -4.13 -55.63
C LYS A 58 9.51 -5.32 -55.22
N GLY A 59 8.23 -5.07 -54.97
CA GLY A 59 7.19 -6.08 -54.73
C GLY A 59 5.84 -5.43 -54.41
N GLU A 60 5.11 -5.04 -55.47
CA GLU A 60 3.65 -5.22 -55.69
C GLU A 60 2.89 -5.75 -54.45
N ASP A 61 1.97 -5.04 -53.77
CA ASP A 61 0.78 -4.31 -54.22
C ASP A 61 0.36 -3.16 -53.28
N THR A 62 -0.04 -2.04 -53.90
CA THR A 62 -1.05 -1.01 -53.55
C THR A 62 -1.69 -1.04 -52.13
N VAL A 63 -1.77 0.03 -51.33
CA VAL A 63 -2.38 1.36 -51.58
C VAL A 63 -1.88 2.35 -50.53
N THR A 64 -1.33 3.48 -50.99
CA THR A 64 -1.21 4.72 -50.22
C THR A 64 -2.45 5.55 -50.50
N THR A 65 -3.38 5.63 -49.54
CA THR A 65 -4.37 6.72 -49.48
C THR A 65 -4.33 7.31 -48.07
N SER A 66 -3.88 8.57 -48.01
CA SER A 66 -4.18 9.58 -46.99
C SER A 66 -4.08 9.17 -45.51
N ALA A 67 -3.21 9.85 -44.77
CA ALA A 67 -2.80 9.64 -43.36
C ALA A 67 -3.90 9.67 -42.26
N VAL A 68 -5.15 9.35 -42.56
CA VAL A 68 -6.24 9.01 -41.62
C VAL A 68 -6.85 7.63 -41.96
N ASP A 69 -6.54 7.07 -43.13
CA ASP A 69 -7.07 5.80 -43.67
C ASP A 69 -5.97 4.72 -43.78
N GLY A 70 -4.75 5.03 -43.30
CA GLY A 70 -3.56 4.18 -43.41
C GLY A 70 -3.22 3.37 -42.15
N LEU A 71 -4.02 3.50 -41.10
CA LEU A 71 -3.89 2.65 -39.93
C LEU A 71 -4.87 1.48 -40.11
N PRO A 72 -4.42 0.22 -40.08
CA PRO A 72 -5.35 -0.91 -40.15
C PRO A 72 -6.41 -0.75 -39.06
N GLU A 73 -7.71 -0.81 -39.43
CA GLU A 73 -8.77 -0.91 -38.43
C GLU A 73 -8.39 -2.04 -37.46
N ASN A 74 -8.56 -1.81 -36.15
CA ASN A 74 -8.10 -2.68 -35.06
C ASN A 74 -6.63 -2.58 -34.61
N PHE A 75 -5.82 -1.61 -35.08
CA PHE A 75 -4.41 -1.45 -34.63
C PHE A 75 -4.25 -0.74 -33.27
N PHE A 76 -5.28 -0.01 -32.82
CA PHE A 76 -5.31 0.62 -31.47
C PHE A 76 -6.65 0.40 -30.74
N ASP A 77 -7.59 -0.30 -31.38
CA ASP A 77 -8.95 -0.43 -30.85
C ASP A 77 -9.10 -1.62 -29.90
N ASP A 78 -8.16 -2.57 -29.93
CA ASP A 78 -8.12 -3.69 -29.00
C ASP A 78 -6.84 -3.65 -28.15
N PRO A 79 -6.89 -3.00 -26.96
CA PRO A 79 -5.74 -2.93 -26.06
C PRO A 79 -5.23 -4.30 -25.63
N VAL A 80 -6.07 -5.35 -25.71
CA VAL A 80 -5.66 -6.73 -25.44
C VAL A 80 -4.91 -7.31 -26.63
N ALA A 81 -5.36 -7.06 -27.87
CA ALA A 81 -4.64 -7.45 -29.07
C ALA A 81 -3.30 -6.73 -29.20
N ASP A 82 -3.27 -5.43 -28.89
CA ASP A 82 -2.05 -4.61 -28.94
C ASP A 82 -1.02 -5.07 -27.91
N ALA A 83 -1.48 -5.36 -26.69
CA ALA A 83 -0.63 -5.91 -25.65
C ALA A 83 -0.09 -7.28 -26.07
N LYS A 84 -0.92 -8.16 -26.63
CA LYS A 84 -0.49 -9.46 -27.16
C LYS A 84 0.50 -9.33 -28.31
N ALA A 85 0.33 -8.36 -29.20
CA ALA A 85 1.30 -8.05 -30.26
C ALA A 85 2.66 -7.61 -29.69
N LYS A 86 2.67 -7.03 -28.49
CA LYS A 86 3.87 -6.72 -27.69
C LYS A 86 4.34 -7.89 -26.81
N GLY A 87 3.72 -9.06 -26.91
CA GLY A 87 4.03 -10.23 -26.08
C GLY A 87 3.53 -10.11 -24.63
N ILE A 88 2.67 -9.15 -24.34
CA ILE A 88 2.08 -8.90 -23.03
C ILE A 88 0.69 -9.53 -23.01
N ASP A 89 0.55 -10.66 -22.32
CA ASP A 89 -0.76 -11.21 -22.01
C ASP A 89 -1.34 -10.52 -20.77
N VAL A 90 -2.20 -9.53 -21.02
CA VAL A 90 -2.87 -8.71 -19.99
C VAL A 90 -3.67 -9.58 -19.01
N GLU A 91 -4.31 -10.63 -19.52
CA GLU A 91 -5.14 -11.51 -18.69
C GLU A 91 -4.29 -12.43 -17.81
N ALA A 92 -3.16 -12.94 -18.33
CA ALA A 92 -2.21 -13.69 -17.53
C ALA A 92 -1.56 -12.82 -16.45
N LYS A 93 -1.13 -11.60 -16.80
CA LYS A 93 -0.57 -10.65 -15.84
C LYS A 93 -1.53 -10.30 -14.72
N LYS A 94 -2.79 -9.97 -15.06
CA LYS A 94 -3.81 -9.65 -14.07
C LYS A 94 -4.07 -10.82 -13.11
N LYS A 95 -4.06 -12.06 -13.62
CA LYS A 95 -4.21 -13.27 -12.80
C LYS A 95 -2.99 -13.51 -11.92
N GLU A 96 -1.80 -13.29 -12.44
CA GLU A 96 -0.54 -13.39 -11.68
C GLU A 96 -0.50 -12.35 -10.56
N ASP A 97 -0.80 -11.10 -10.85
CA ASP A 97 -0.84 -10.00 -9.89
C ASP A 97 -1.88 -10.30 -8.79
N ALA A 98 -3.10 -10.71 -9.17
CA ALA A 98 -4.13 -11.09 -8.21
C ALA A 98 -3.71 -12.28 -7.32
N ARG A 99 -3.03 -13.27 -7.89
CA ARG A 99 -2.50 -14.40 -7.12
C ARG A 99 -1.41 -13.95 -6.15
N LYS A 100 -0.49 -13.10 -6.60
CA LYS A 100 0.61 -12.58 -5.78
C LYS A 100 0.09 -11.76 -4.61
N GLU A 101 -0.84 -10.83 -4.87
CA GLU A 101 -1.49 -10.03 -3.84
C GLU A 101 -2.24 -10.92 -2.83
N TRP A 102 -2.86 -12.00 -3.31
CA TRP A 102 -3.53 -12.95 -2.43
C TRP A 102 -2.54 -13.75 -1.55
N GLU A 103 -1.42 -14.20 -2.10
CA GLU A 103 -0.36 -14.87 -1.33
C GLU A 103 0.25 -13.94 -0.27
N GLU A 104 0.46 -12.66 -0.61
CA GLU A 104 0.92 -11.64 0.33
C GLU A 104 -0.10 -11.38 1.44
N PHE A 105 -1.39 -11.29 1.10
CA PHE A 105 -2.46 -11.17 2.09
C PHE A 105 -2.51 -12.36 3.06
N GLN A 106 -2.38 -13.59 2.54
CA GLN A 106 -2.33 -14.80 3.38
C GLN A 106 -1.13 -14.79 4.33
N LYS A 107 0.03 -14.33 3.86
CA LYS A 107 1.22 -14.18 4.71
C LYS A 107 1.02 -13.11 5.78
N PHE A 108 0.41 -11.99 5.43
CA PHE A 108 0.08 -10.94 6.39
C PHE A 108 -0.90 -11.44 7.45
N ALA A 109 -1.99 -12.11 7.04
CA ALA A 109 -2.98 -12.67 7.97
C ALA A 109 -2.35 -13.61 9.00
N LYS A 110 -1.47 -14.53 8.56
CA LYS A 110 -0.71 -15.40 9.47
C LYS A 110 0.22 -14.64 10.41
N THR A 111 0.78 -13.53 9.94
CA THR A 111 1.66 -12.68 10.75
C THR A 111 0.87 -11.96 11.84
N VAL A 112 -0.31 -11.46 11.50
CA VAL A 112 -1.25 -10.84 12.45
C VAL A 112 -1.72 -11.88 13.47
N GLU A 113 -2.17 -13.04 13.02
CA GLU A 113 -2.61 -14.14 13.92
C GLU A 113 -1.51 -14.53 14.91
N LYS A 114 -0.25 -14.62 14.44
CA LYS A 114 0.89 -14.89 15.31
C LYS A 114 1.15 -13.77 16.32
N ALA A 115 1.08 -12.52 15.87
CA ALA A 115 1.30 -11.35 16.74
C ALA A 115 0.23 -11.24 17.82
N GLU A 116 -1.05 -11.47 17.47
CA GLU A 116 -2.16 -11.52 18.42
C GLU A 116 -1.96 -12.66 19.44
N GLN A 117 -1.57 -13.85 18.99
CA GLN A 117 -1.29 -14.96 19.90
C GLN A 117 -0.13 -14.66 20.87
N GLU A 118 0.91 -13.96 20.40
CA GLU A 118 2.04 -13.56 21.24
C GLU A 118 1.63 -12.51 22.28
N GLU A 119 0.78 -11.55 21.89
CA GLU A 119 0.21 -10.55 22.81
C GLU A 119 -0.66 -11.21 23.89
N ASP A 120 -1.54 -12.14 23.51
CA ASP A 120 -2.39 -12.88 24.45
C ASP A 120 -1.56 -13.67 25.47
N LEU A 121 -0.49 -14.34 25.02
CA LEU A 121 0.43 -15.06 25.91
C LEU A 121 1.13 -14.12 26.90
N MET A 122 1.57 -12.94 26.44
CA MET A 122 2.21 -11.96 27.30
C MET A 122 1.24 -11.43 28.37
N ILE A 123 -0.02 -11.20 28.01
CA ILE A 123 -1.07 -10.77 28.93
C ILE A 123 -1.34 -11.85 29.99
N GLU A 124 -1.45 -13.11 29.56
CA GLU A 124 -1.68 -14.25 30.47
C GLU A 124 -0.51 -14.45 31.43
N GLU A 125 0.74 -14.37 30.94
CA GLU A 125 1.94 -14.46 31.77
C GLU A 125 1.98 -13.34 32.83
N ALA A 126 1.74 -12.09 32.43
CA ALA A 126 1.70 -10.95 33.34
C ALA A 126 0.58 -11.06 34.38
N ALA A 127 -0.58 -11.62 34.00
CA ALA A 127 -1.66 -11.89 34.93
C ALA A 127 -1.28 -12.97 35.95
N GLY A 128 -0.64 -14.05 35.48
CA GLY A 128 -0.15 -15.14 36.34
C GLY A 128 0.93 -14.68 37.33
N GLU A 129 1.87 -13.84 36.89
CA GLU A 129 2.88 -13.25 37.78
C GLU A 129 2.23 -12.40 38.87
N ARG A 130 1.26 -11.55 38.51
CA ARG A 130 0.53 -10.71 39.47
C ARG A 130 -0.27 -11.55 40.47
N GLU A 131 -0.91 -12.63 40.02
CA GLU A 131 -1.62 -13.56 40.91
C GLU A 131 -0.64 -14.25 41.87
N HIS A 132 0.52 -14.68 41.36
CA HIS A 132 1.55 -15.30 42.17
C HIS A 132 2.05 -14.36 43.27
N GLU A 133 2.34 -13.10 42.94
CA GLU A 133 2.77 -12.11 43.92
C GLU A 133 1.70 -11.84 44.99
N GLN A 134 0.43 -11.71 44.59
CA GLN A 134 -0.68 -11.57 45.54
C GLN A 134 -0.79 -12.77 46.49
N SER A 135 -0.58 -13.98 45.99
CA SER A 135 -0.60 -15.20 46.80
C SER A 135 0.53 -15.22 47.84
N LEU A 136 1.74 -14.83 47.44
CA LEU A 136 2.88 -14.70 48.34
C LEU A 136 2.64 -13.63 49.41
N GLU A 137 2.10 -12.48 49.02
CA GLU A 137 1.76 -11.42 49.96
C GLU A 137 0.70 -11.90 50.98
N HIS A 138 -0.36 -12.53 50.50
CA HIS A 138 -1.40 -13.10 51.36
C HIS A 138 -0.82 -14.10 52.36
N MET A 139 0.05 -15.00 51.91
CA MET A 139 0.74 -15.95 52.77
C MET A 139 1.58 -15.25 53.85
N ALA A 140 2.34 -14.22 53.48
CA ALA A 140 3.16 -13.46 54.40
C ALA A 140 2.30 -12.74 55.46
N GLN A 141 1.18 -12.15 55.05
CA GLN A 141 0.22 -11.52 55.95
C GLN A 141 -0.37 -12.54 56.94
N MET A 142 -0.80 -13.71 56.46
CA MET A 142 -1.34 -14.77 57.30
C MET A 142 -0.31 -15.32 58.29
N THR A 143 0.95 -15.48 57.85
CA THR A 143 2.05 -15.90 58.73
C THR A 143 2.25 -14.90 59.86
N ARG A 144 2.28 -13.60 59.55
CA ARG A 144 2.41 -12.53 60.54
C ARG A 144 1.26 -12.54 61.55
N LEU A 145 0.02 -12.76 61.09
CA LEU A 145 -1.14 -12.84 61.97
C LEU A 145 -1.04 -14.05 62.92
N ALA A 146 -0.58 -15.21 62.43
CA ALA A 146 -0.38 -16.40 63.24
C ALA A 146 0.66 -16.16 64.35
N ASP A 147 1.77 -15.49 64.04
CA ASP A 147 2.80 -15.14 65.03
C ASP A 147 2.26 -14.21 66.13
N LEU A 148 1.47 -13.20 65.74
CA LEU A 148 0.85 -12.28 66.70
C LEU A 148 -0.14 -13.00 67.62
N LEU A 149 -0.94 -13.91 67.06
CA LEU A 149 -1.91 -14.69 67.83
C LEU A 149 -1.18 -15.57 68.86
N HIS A 150 -0.16 -16.33 68.44
CA HIS A 150 0.67 -17.12 69.34
C HIS A 150 1.33 -16.28 70.44
N LYS A 151 1.76 -15.06 70.11
CA LYS A 151 2.39 -14.16 71.09
C LYS A 151 1.39 -13.61 72.09
N SER A 152 0.15 -13.35 71.66
CA SER A 152 -0.93 -12.90 72.55
C SER A 152 -1.44 -14.00 73.47
N GLU A 153 -1.41 -15.27 73.05
CA GLU A 153 -1.82 -16.41 73.88
C GLU A 153 -0.81 -16.72 75.00
N LYS A 154 0.45 -16.31 74.82
CA LYS A 154 1.55 -16.58 75.76
C LYS A 154 1.72 -15.52 76.84
N VAL A 155 0.93 -14.44 76.81
CA VAL A 155 0.92 -13.33 77.79
C VAL A 155 -0.29 -13.49 78.70
#